data_AF-A0A953CGI4-F1
#
_entry.id   AF-A0A953CGI4-F1
#
_cell.length_a   1.000
_cell.length_b   1.000
_cell.length_c   1.000
_cell.angle_alpha   90.00
_cell.angle_beta   90.00
_cell.angle_gamma   90.00
#
_symmetry.space_group_name_H-M   'P 1'
#
loop_
_entity.id
_entity.type
_entity.pdbx_description
1 polymer ?
#
loop_
_entity_poly.entity_id
_entity_poly.type
_entity_poly.pdbx_seq_one_letter_code
_entity_poly.pdbx_strand_id
1 'polypeptide(L)'
;MNASELAAWIGATTGTLALAWDVIKWTRSGARIFVKAQAGMGMVIPGENIEKNQSFVTVTAVNRGDRPATITHVVGQFYRSPVHRLLRRRPSHQFLAFCSRFAGQTPHILPPGERWIGCFEQSSDIEDMIRRGCLYWGIVHSGSAKPVLSRLTLPPPETDAPNA
;
A
#
# COMPACT_ATOMS: atom_id res chain seq x y z
N MET A 1 5.54 0.60 57.88
CA MET A 1 4.81 -0.01 56.77
C MET A 1 4.65 -1.48 57.10
N ASN A 2 3.41 -1.97 57.17
CA ASN A 2 3.13 -3.36 57.48
C ASN A 2 3.33 -4.22 56.21
N ALA A 3 3.65 -5.52 56.35
CA ALA A 3 3.93 -6.38 55.18
C ALA A 3 2.75 -6.43 54.19
N SER A 4 1.52 -6.36 54.70
CA SER A 4 0.28 -6.32 53.91
C SER A 4 0.12 -5.01 53.13
N GLU A 5 0.52 -3.87 53.69
CA GLU A 5 0.45 -2.56 53.01
C GLU A 5 1.48 -2.49 51.87
N LEU A 6 2.69 -2.99 52.12
CA LEU A 6 3.73 -3.06 51.09
C LEU A 6 3.28 -3.97 49.93
N ALA A 7 2.71 -5.13 50.25
CA ALA A 7 2.15 -6.05 49.26
C ALA A 7 1.01 -5.41 48.46
N ALA A 8 0.12 -4.65 49.11
CA ALA A 8 -0.97 -3.94 48.45
C ALA A 8 -0.47 -2.88 47.45
N TRP A 9 0.52 -2.07 47.84
CA TRP A 9 1.11 -1.05 46.95
C TRP A 9 1.86 -1.66 45.76
N ILE A 10 2.61 -2.75 45.98
CA ILE A 10 3.30 -3.47 44.90
C ILE A 10 2.27 -4.07 43.94
N GLY A 11 1.22 -4.72 44.46
CA GLY A 11 0.14 -5.29 43.67
C GLY A 11 -0.60 -4.25 42.83
N ALA A 12 -0.97 -3.12 43.44
CA ALA A 12 -1.66 -2.03 42.74
C ALA A 12 -0.81 -1.42 41.61
N THR A 13 0.48 -1.20 41.88
CA THR A 13 1.40 -0.60 40.89
C THR A 13 1.66 -1.55 39.72
N THR A 14 1.96 -2.82 40.01
CA THR A 14 2.22 -3.83 38.97
C THR A 14 0.98 -4.12 38.14
N GLY A 15 -0.21 -4.22 38.77
CA GLY A 15 -1.48 -4.39 38.07
C GLY A 15 -1.82 -3.22 37.13
N THR A 16 -1.60 -1.98 37.59
CA THR A 16 -1.85 -0.78 36.77
C THR A 16 -0.92 -0.72 35.56
N LEU A 17 0.37 -1.03 35.74
CA LEU A 17 1.34 -1.06 34.65
C LEU A 17 1.03 -2.18 33.63
N ALA A 18 0.63 -3.36 34.10
CA ALA A 18 0.22 -4.46 33.23
C ALA A 18 -1.01 -4.09 32.39
N LEU A 19 -2.02 -3.47 33.03
CA LEU A 19 -3.23 -3.01 32.32
C LEU A 19 -2.89 -1.92 31.29
N ALA A 20 -2.05 -0.95 31.64
CA ALA A 20 -1.61 0.08 30.70
C ALA A 20 -0.87 -0.54 29.49
N TRP A 21 -0.02 -1.54 29.75
CA TRP A 21 0.70 -2.25 28.69
C TRP A 21 -0.24 -3.03 27.77
N ASP A 22 -1.27 -3.68 28.31
CA ASP A 22 -2.28 -4.38 27.52
C ASP A 22 -3.06 -3.43 26.61
N VAL A 23 -3.43 -2.25 27.09
CA VAL A 23 -4.07 -1.20 26.28
C VAL A 23 -3.13 -0.73 25.15
N ILE A 24 -1.84 -0.55 25.44
CA ILE A 24 -0.85 -0.16 24.42
C ILE A 24 -0.70 -1.26 23.35
N LYS A 25 -0.65 -2.53 23.75
CA LYS A 25 -0.60 -3.65 22.79
C LYS A 25 -1.85 -3.71 21.94
N TRP A 26 -3.03 -3.57 22.54
CA TRP A 26 -4.29 -3.66 21.80
C TRP A 26 -4.43 -2.53 20.79
N THR A 27 -4.12 -1.30 21.19
CA THR A 27 -4.16 -0.13 20.29
C THR A 27 -3.13 -0.21 19.17
N ARG A 28 -2.02 -0.94 19.37
CA ARG A 28 -1.00 -1.16 18.33
C ARG A 28 -1.29 -2.38 17.45
N SER A 29 -2.07 -3.35 17.92
CA SER A 29 -2.45 -4.54 17.16
C SER A 29 -3.37 -4.22 15.98
N GLY A 30 -3.20 -4.92 14.87
CA GLY A 30 -4.00 -4.74 13.66
C GLY A 30 -3.20 -4.97 12.38
N ALA A 31 -3.92 -5.19 11.29
CA ALA A 31 -3.33 -5.25 9.97
C ALA A 31 -2.78 -3.87 9.58
N ARG A 32 -1.49 -3.82 9.20
CA ARG A 32 -0.82 -2.58 8.79
C ARG A 32 -0.26 -2.77 7.40
N ILE A 33 -1.02 -2.35 6.41
CA ILE A 33 -0.64 -2.55 5.02
C ILE A 33 0.22 -1.39 4.54
N PHE A 34 1.39 -1.71 4.03
CA PHE A 34 2.28 -0.79 3.34
C PHE A 34 2.14 -0.99 1.84
N VAL A 35 1.94 0.09 1.08
CA VAL A 35 1.74 0.03 -0.38
C VAL A 35 2.79 0.87 -1.08
N LYS A 36 3.41 0.28 -2.10
CA LYS A 36 4.30 0.96 -3.04
C LYS A 36 3.79 0.75 -4.45
N ALA A 37 3.61 1.83 -5.19
CA ALA A 37 3.21 1.78 -6.59
C ALA A 37 4.32 2.38 -7.46
N GLN A 38 4.66 1.73 -8.58
CA GLN A 38 5.70 2.15 -9.51
C GLN A 38 5.19 2.03 -10.94
N ALA A 39 5.39 3.07 -11.75
CA ALA A 39 5.02 3.10 -13.17
C ALA A 39 6.26 2.87 -14.06
N GLY A 40 6.04 2.69 -15.36
CA GLY A 40 7.10 2.59 -16.37
C GLY A 40 7.96 1.33 -16.25
N MET A 41 7.41 0.24 -15.74
CA MET A 41 8.14 -1.03 -15.66
C MET A 41 7.96 -1.81 -16.96
N GLY A 42 9.05 -2.10 -17.67
CA GLY A 42 9.03 -3.04 -18.79
C GLY A 42 8.89 -4.48 -18.30
N MET A 43 8.12 -5.29 -19.02
CA MET A 43 8.05 -6.72 -18.76
C MET A 43 9.16 -7.42 -19.55
N VAL A 44 10.00 -8.19 -18.86
CA VAL A 44 11.02 -9.03 -19.49
C VAL A 44 10.67 -10.49 -19.20
N ILE A 45 10.30 -11.24 -20.24
CA ILE A 45 10.11 -12.69 -20.16
C ILE A 45 11.33 -13.36 -20.81
N PRO A 46 12.10 -14.18 -20.06
CA PRO A 46 13.24 -14.90 -20.64
C PRO A 46 12.82 -15.78 -21.82
N GLY A 47 13.42 -15.56 -22.98
CA GLY A 47 13.15 -16.33 -24.20
C GLY A 47 12.07 -15.75 -25.12
N GLU A 48 11.43 -14.65 -24.74
CA GLU A 48 10.41 -13.99 -25.56
C GLU A 48 10.78 -12.51 -25.77
N ASN A 49 10.89 -12.07 -27.02
CA ASN A 49 11.03 -10.65 -27.36
C ASN A 49 9.66 -9.99 -27.23
N ILE A 50 9.26 -9.65 -26.01
CA ILE A 50 8.10 -8.79 -25.81
C ILE A 50 8.44 -7.42 -26.39
N GLU A 51 7.53 -6.87 -27.19
CA GLU A 51 7.66 -5.53 -27.74
C GLU A 51 8.03 -4.54 -26.62
N LYS A 52 9.14 -3.82 -26.81
CA LYS A 52 9.70 -2.82 -25.89
C LYS A 52 8.71 -1.72 -25.45
N ASN A 53 7.50 -1.70 -25.98
CA ASN A 53 6.56 -0.58 -25.88
C ASN A 53 5.43 -0.79 -24.86
N GLN A 54 5.32 -1.96 -24.23
CA GLN A 54 4.34 -2.17 -23.16
C GLN A 54 4.94 -1.83 -21.79
N SER A 55 4.53 -0.68 -21.26
CA SER A 55 4.83 -0.30 -19.89
C SER A 55 3.78 -0.86 -18.93
N PHE A 56 4.22 -1.27 -17.74
CA PHE A 56 3.35 -1.75 -16.69
C PHE A 56 3.49 -0.90 -15.43
N VAL A 57 2.39 -0.80 -14.70
CA VAL A 57 2.35 -0.29 -13.34
C VAL A 57 2.30 -1.45 -12.38
N THR A 58 3.23 -1.47 -11.44
CA THR A 58 3.29 -2.49 -10.39
C THR A 58 2.86 -1.91 -9.05
N VAL A 59 1.94 -2.59 -8.37
CA VAL A 59 1.51 -2.28 -7.00
C VAL A 59 1.96 -3.39 -6.08
N THR A 60 2.85 -3.07 -5.15
CA THR A 60 3.28 -3.98 -4.10
C THR A 60 2.59 -3.61 -2.80
N ALA A 61 1.92 -4.58 -2.20
CA ALA A 61 1.34 -4.47 -0.85
C ALA A 61 2.06 -5.44 0.08
N VAL A 62 2.45 -4.97 1.28
CA VAL A 62 3.08 -5.79 2.31
C VAL A 62 2.32 -5.61 3.62
N ASN A 63 1.94 -6.70 4.27
CA ASN A 63 1.34 -6.63 5.58
C ASN A 63 2.44 -6.59 6.65
N ARG A 64 2.66 -5.43 7.25
CA ARG A 64 3.58 -5.23 8.39
C ARG A 64 2.88 -5.31 9.74
N GLY A 65 1.59 -5.67 9.75
CA GLY A 65 0.80 -5.86 10.96
C GLY A 65 1.01 -7.24 11.56
N ASP A 66 0.27 -7.51 12.63
CA ASP A 66 0.25 -8.78 13.35
C ASP A 66 -0.98 -9.64 13.01
N ARG A 67 -1.91 -9.10 12.21
CA ARG A 67 -3.15 -9.79 11.77
C ARG A 67 -3.24 -9.85 10.24
N PRO A 68 -3.79 -10.94 9.67
CA PRO A 68 -4.04 -11.04 8.23
C PRO A 68 -5.08 -9.99 7.80
N ALA A 69 -5.01 -9.55 6.55
CA ALA A 69 -6.02 -8.70 5.94
C ALA A 69 -6.34 -9.18 4.53
N THR A 70 -7.60 -9.04 4.13
CA THR A 70 -8.01 -9.39 2.77
C THR A 70 -7.94 -8.16 1.90
N ILE A 71 -7.11 -8.19 0.87
CA ILE A 71 -7.13 -7.23 -0.23
C ILE A 71 -8.38 -7.51 -1.04
N THR A 72 -9.29 -6.53 -1.15
CA THR A 72 -10.54 -6.71 -1.88
C THR A 72 -10.40 -6.33 -3.35
N HIS A 73 -9.81 -5.16 -3.61
CA HIS A 73 -9.62 -4.62 -4.95
C HIS A 73 -8.56 -3.51 -4.92
N VAL A 74 -8.01 -3.23 -6.10
CA VAL A 74 -7.06 -2.13 -6.32
C VAL A 74 -7.80 -0.91 -6.85
N VAL A 75 -7.43 0.26 -6.35
CA VAL A 75 -8.04 1.54 -6.72
C VAL A 75 -7.00 2.51 -7.26
N GLY A 76 -7.35 3.18 -8.36
CA GLY A 76 -6.67 4.36 -8.85
C GLY A 76 -7.45 5.62 -8.46
N GLN A 77 -6.75 6.64 -7.97
CA GLN A 77 -7.31 7.94 -7.62
C GLN A 77 -6.48 9.06 -8.23
N PHE A 78 -7.12 9.89 -9.02
CA PHE A 78 -6.51 11.05 -9.64
C PHE A 78 -6.91 12.35 -8.96
N TYR A 79 -5.92 13.18 -8.70
CA TYR A 79 -6.08 14.53 -8.18
C TYR A 79 -5.40 15.51 -9.13
N ARG A 80 -6.08 16.62 -9.43
CA ARG A 80 -5.51 17.69 -10.27
C ARG A 80 -4.23 18.30 -9.69
N SER A 81 -4.15 18.40 -8.36
CA SER A 81 -2.97 18.92 -7.67
C SER A 81 -2.79 18.30 -6.27
N PRO A 82 -1.59 18.34 -5.69
CA PRO A 82 -1.35 17.90 -4.30
C PRO A 82 -2.18 18.72 -3.30
N VAL A 83 -2.31 20.03 -3.56
CA VAL A 83 -3.10 20.95 -2.74
C VAL A 83 -4.58 20.60 -2.78
N HIS A 84 -5.10 20.20 -3.95
CA HIS A 84 -6.47 19.72 -4.09
C HIS A 84 -6.71 18.47 -3.23
N ARG A 85 -5.75 17.55 -3.09
CA ARG A 85 -5.87 16.39 -2.20
C ARG A 85 -5.92 16.77 -0.73
N LEU A 86 -5.18 17.79 -0.32
CA LEU A 86 -5.16 18.26 1.06
C LEU A 86 -6.47 18.96 1.45
N LEU A 87 -6.99 19.82 0.56
CA LEU A 87 -8.19 20.63 0.79
C LEU A 87 -9.50 19.87 0.50
N ARG A 88 -9.52 18.98 -0.49
CA ARG A 88 -10.70 18.21 -0.89
C ARG A 88 -10.44 16.72 -0.67
N ARG A 89 -11.26 16.13 0.19
CA ARG A 89 -11.21 14.70 0.53
C ARG A 89 -11.74 13.76 -0.57
N ARG A 90 -12.15 14.28 -1.73
CA ARG A 90 -12.70 13.47 -2.84
C ARG A 90 -11.79 13.55 -4.07
N PRO A 91 -11.45 12.40 -4.70
CA PRO A 91 -10.66 12.38 -5.92
C PRO A 91 -11.44 12.98 -7.09
N SER A 92 -10.74 13.53 -8.08
CA SER A 92 -11.36 14.05 -9.30
C SER A 92 -11.86 12.90 -10.17
N HIS A 93 -11.07 11.83 -10.29
CA HIS A 93 -11.47 10.57 -10.90
C HIS A 93 -11.02 9.40 -10.03
N GLN A 94 -11.86 8.39 -9.93
CA GLN A 94 -11.57 7.14 -9.22
C GLN A 94 -11.95 5.98 -10.13
N PHE A 95 -11.09 4.97 -10.21
CA PHE A 95 -11.32 3.79 -11.02
C PHE A 95 -10.83 2.53 -10.28
N LEU A 96 -11.41 1.39 -10.66
CA LEU A 96 -10.95 0.07 -10.24
C LEU A 96 -9.89 -0.41 -11.22
N ALA A 97 -8.77 -0.89 -10.69
CA ALA A 97 -7.74 -1.51 -11.50
C ALA A 97 -7.86 -3.03 -11.34
N PHE A 98 -7.99 -3.75 -12.45
CA PHE A 98 -8.01 -5.20 -12.48
C PHE A 98 -6.63 -5.74 -12.81
N CYS A 99 -6.14 -6.66 -12.00
CA CYS A 99 -4.81 -7.22 -12.18
C CYS A 99 -4.70 -7.97 -13.51
N SER A 100 -3.54 -7.84 -14.16
CA SER A 100 -3.20 -8.65 -15.31
C SER A 100 -3.08 -10.12 -14.91
N ARG A 101 -3.11 -11.00 -15.91
CA ARG A 101 -3.04 -12.47 -15.71
C ARG A 101 -1.75 -12.92 -15.02
N PHE A 102 -0.70 -12.10 -15.04
CA PHE A 102 0.63 -12.41 -14.52
C PHE A 102 0.84 -11.95 -13.07
N ALA A 103 -0.20 -11.44 -12.42
CA ALA A 103 -0.13 -10.88 -11.08
C ALA A 103 -1.06 -11.56 -10.09
N GLY A 104 -0.83 -11.28 -8.80
CA GLY A 104 -1.70 -11.73 -7.73
C GLY A 104 -3.13 -11.26 -7.97
N GLN A 105 -4.06 -12.20 -8.07
CA GLN A 105 -5.47 -11.87 -8.25
C GLN A 105 -6.03 -11.22 -6.98
N THR A 106 -7.07 -10.41 -7.14
CA THR A 106 -7.88 -9.90 -6.03
C THR A 106 -9.31 -10.41 -6.18
N PRO A 107 -10.00 -10.81 -5.11
CA PRO A 107 -9.60 -10.71 -3.70
C PRO A 107 -8.49 -11.68 -3.26
N HIS A 108 -7.67 -11.29 -2.28
CA HIS A 108 -6.57 -12.11 -1.75
C HIS A 108 -6.35 -11.89 -0.26
N ILE A 109 -6.20 -12.98 0.51
CA ILE A 109 -5.83 -12.91 1.93
C ILE A 109 -4.32 -12.66 2.00
N LEU A 110 -3.91 -11.59 2.69
CA LEU A 110 -2.51 -11.22 2.89
C LEU A 110 -2.10 -11.46 4.35
N PRO A 111 -1.40 -12.56 4.65
CA PRO A 111 -0.86 -12.86 5.98
C PRO A 111 0.17 -11.83 6.46
N PRO A 112 0.39 -11.72 7.79
CA PRO A 112 1.49 -10.94 8.35
C PRO A 112 2.85 -11.31 7.73
N GLY A 113 3.64 -10.31 7.34
CA GLY A 113 4.95 -10.49 6.72
C GLY A 113 4.93 -10.82 5.22
N GLU A 114 3.76 -11.19 4.67
CA GLU A 114 3.66 -11.53 3.26
C GLU A 114 3.49 -10.31 2.36
N ARG A 115 3.82 -10.53 1.09
CA ARG A 115 3.79 -9.55 0.01
C ARG A 115 2.87 -10.01 -1.10
N TRP A 116 1.98 -9.11 -1.51
CA TRP A 116 1.18 -9.23 -2.72
C TRP A 116 1.67 -8.25 -3.78
N ILE A 117 1.65 -8.68 -5.04
CA ILE A 117 2.07 -7.87 -6.19
C ILE A 117 0.97 -7.90 -7.25
N GLY A 118 0.43 -6.72 -7.55
CA GLY A 118 -0.44 -6.46 -8.69
C GLY A 118 0.36 -5.88 -9.84
N CYS A 119 0.10 -6.33 -11.06
CA CYS A 119 0.65 -5.79 -12.29
C CYS A 119 -0.52 -5.35 -13.18
N PHE A 120 -0.39 -4.19 -13.80
CA PHE A 120 -1.44 -3.55 -14.56
C PHE A 120 -0.82 -2.89 -15.78
N GLU A 121 -1.50 -2.96 -16.92
CA GLU A 121 -1.06 -2.31 -18.14
C GLU A 121 -1.10 -0.79 -17.99
N GLN A 122 -0.04 -0.11 -18.42
CA GLN A 122 0.03 1.35 -18.41
C GLN A 122 -0.47 1.86 -19.77
N SER A 123 -1.73 2.29 -19.82
CA SER A 123 -2.27 2.99 -20.98
C SER A 123 -1.73 4.42 -21.08
N SER A 124 -1.84 5.02 -22.28
CA SER A 124 -1.53 6.43 -22.52
C SER A 124 -2.31 7.37 -21.60
N ASP A 125 -3.55 7.02 -21.26
CA ASP A 125 -4.39 7.80 -20.35
C ASP A 125 -3.80 7.84 -18.93
N ILE A 126 -3.29 6.70 -18.44
CA ILE A 126 -2.62 6.63 -17.14
C ILE A 126 -1.37 7.49 -17.15
N GLU A 127 -0.57 7.43 -18.22
CA GLU A 127 0.62 8.24 -18.35
C GLU A 127 0.30 9.75 -18.36
N ASP A 128 -0.71 10.15 -19.13
CA ASP A 128 -1.21 11.52 -19.16
C ASP A 128 -1.70 11.98 -17.79
N MET A 129 -2.38 11.11 -17.04
CA MET A 129 -2.83 11.39 -15.67
C MET A 129 -1.65 11.55 -14.70
N ILE A 130 -0.56 10.81 -14.89
CA ILE A 130 0.66 10.98 -14.08
C ILE A 130 1.33 12.32 -14.41
N ARG A 131 1.43 12.68 -15.70
CA ARG A 131 2.08 13.91 -16.18
C ARG A 131 1.30 15.17 -15.82
N ARG A 132 -0.03 15.16 -15.99
CA ARG A 132 -0.91 16.33 -15.79
C ARG A 132 -1.22 16.63 -14.33
N GLY A 133 -0.99 15.70 -13.41
CA GLY A 133 -1.43 15.88 -12.03
C GLY A 133 -0.78 14.92 -11.04
N CYS A 134 -1.60 14.37 -10.14
CA CYS A 134 -1.16 13.45 -9.09
C CYS A 134 -2.02 12.19 -9.11
N LEU A 135 -1.52 11.16 -9.76
CA LEU A 135 -2.12 9.84 -9.76
C LEU A 135 -1.62 9.02 -8.56
N TYR A 136 -2.56 8.45 -7.82
CA TYR A 136 -2.30 7.57 -6.69
C TYR A 136 -2.92 6.22 -6.95
N TRP A 137 -2.16 5.17 -6.68
CA TRP A 137 -2.62 3.80 -6.75
C TRP A 137 -2.54 3.17 -5.38
N GLY A 138 -3.50 2.32 -5.06
CA GLY A 138 -3.58 1.73 -3.75
C GLY A 138 -4.51 0.57 -3.69
N ILE A 139 -4.65 0.01 -2.49
CA ILE A 139 -5.51 -1.12 -2.25
C ILE A 139 -6.54 -0.79 -1.19
N VAL A 140 -7.70 -1.42 -1.33
CA VAL A 140 -8.72 -1.49 -0.29
C VAL A 140 -8.59 -2.85 0.38
N HIS A 141 -8.64 -2.87 1.71
CA HIS A 141 -8.55 -4.09 2.49
C HIS A 141 -9.58 -4.08 3.62
N SER A 142 -9.98 -5.26 4.10
CA SER A 142 -11.01 -5.41 5.14
C SER A 142 -10.66 -4.73 6.47
N GLY A 143 -9.37 -4.52 6.75
CA GLY A 143 -8.90 -3.90 8.00
C GLY A 143 -8.98 -2.37 8.06
N SER A 144 -9.36 -1.68 6.97
CA SER A 144 -9.45 -0.21 6.95
C SER A 144 -10.58 0.25 6.03
N ALA A 145 -11.36 1.23 6.48
CA ALA A 145 -12.37 1.88 5.63
C ALA A 145 -11.75 2.78 4.54
N LYS A 146 -10.49 3.20 4.70
CA LYS A 146 -9.79 4.08 3.76
C LYS A 146 -8.79 3.28 2.93
N PRO A 147 -8.69 3.54 1.62
CA PRO A 147 -7.66 2.91 0.79
C PRO A 147 -6.27 3.35 1.25
N VAL A 148 -5.32 2.42 1.19
CA VAL A 148 -3.91 2.72 1.40
C VAL A 148 -3.29 3.08 0.06
N LEU A 149 -2.95 4.37 -0.12
CA LEU A 149 -2.55 4.95 -1.40
C LEU A 149 -1.05 5.24 -1.45
N SER A 150 -0.46 5.01 -2.61
CA SER A 150 0.92 5.34 -2.97
C SER A 150 0.92 6.20 -4.24
N ARG A 151 1.76 7.24 -4.27
CA ARG A 151 1.84 8.12 -5.46
C ARG A 151 2.58 7.39 -6.57
N LEU A 152 2.05 7.44 -7.79
CA LEU A 152 2.80 7.00 -8.95
C LEU A 152 3.77 8.09 -9.40
N THR A 153 5.00 7.69 -9.64
CA THR A 153 6.04 8.50 -10.25
C THR A 153 6.56 7.76 -11.47
N LEU A 154 6.66 8.45 -12.60
CA LEU A 154 7.34 7.91 -13.76
C LEU A 154 8.83 7.81 -13.45
N PRO A 155 9.51 6.76 -13.94
CA PRO A 155 10.96 6.76 -13.97
C PRO A 155 11.44 7.95 -14.82
N PRO A 156 12.63 8.49 -14.55
CA PRO A 156 13.23 9.45 -15.46
C PRO A 156 13.32 8.83 -16.87
N PRO A 157 13.19 9.64 -17.93
CA PRO A 157 13.40 9.14 -19.29
C PRO A 157 14.76 8.43 -19.34
N GLU A 158 14.81 7.29 -20.03
CA GLU A 158 16.05 6.57 -20.28
C GLU A 158 16.99 7.53 -21.03
N THR A 159 17.86 8.21 -20.28
CA THR A 159 18.96 8.97 -20.88
C THR A 159 19.78 7.94 -21.61
N ASP A 160 19.84 8.03 -22.94
CA ASP A 160 20.67 7.17 -23.79
C ASP A 160 22.08 7.07 -23.19
N ALA A 161 22.32 6.02 -22.41
CA ALA A 161 23.66 5.67 -22.02
C ALA A 161 24.32 5.26 -23.33
N PRO A 162 25.40 5.94 -23.78
CA PRO A 162 26.09 5.53 -24.99
C PRO A 162 26.47 4.07 -24.80
N ASN A 163 26.00 3.21 -25.71
CA ASN A 163 26.35 1.80 -25.76
C ASN A 163 27.88 1.69 -25.63
N ALA A 164 28.35 1.14 -24.51
CA ALA A 164 29.76 0.82 -24.28
C ALA A 164 30.09 -0.52 -24.92
#